data_AF-A0A969DXH2-F1
#
_entry.id   AF-A0A969DXH2-F1
#
_cell.length_a   1.000
_cell.length_b   1.000
_cell.length_c   1.000
_cell.angle_alpha   90.00
_cell.angle_beta   90.00
_cell.angle_gamma   90.00
#
_symmetry.space_group_name_H-M   'P 1'
#
loop_
_entity.id
_entity.type
_entity.pdbx_description
1 polymer ?
#
loop_
_entity_poly.entity_id
_entity_poly.type
_entity_poly.pdbx_seq_one_letter_code
_entity_poly.pdbx_strand_id
1 'polypeptide(L)'
;MLVSATSLFWISNNSMLATPRQARSWKLLSGIFLYLSVDELMSIHEIFIEPVRGALNVSGVFYYAWIIPAIALVSLFFLRFFRFWLSLLTPVRLLFGLAAALFLGGSIGMEMVGGYYVSIAQPDWIYRLIHHGEEFLEMAGISVFLSALVQLVCIKTGQSSIQPAIAFGIKGAD
;
A
#
# COMPACT_ATOMS: atom_id res chain seq x y z
N MET A 1 7.05 1.04 -6.47
CA MET A 1 6.41 -0.29 -6.30
C MET A 1 7.27 -1.46 -6.82
N LEU A 2 7.97 -1.33 -7.95
CA LEU A 2 8.79 -2.42 -8.53
C LEU A 2 9.86 -2.96 -7.57
N VAL A 3 10.58 -2.07 -6.88
CA VAL A 3 11.57 -2.46 -5.86
C VAL A 3 10.94 -3.28 -4.72
N SER A 4 9.70 -2.93 -4.34
CA SER A 4 8.94 -3.70 -3.34
C SER A 4 8.62 -5.10 -3.87
N ALA A 5 8.18 -5.22 -5.13
CA ALA A 5 7.90 -6.51 -5.77
C ALA A 5 9.14 -7.42 -5.81
N THR A 6 10.30 -6.88 -6.20
CA THR A 6 11.56 -7.66 -6.25
C THR A 6 12.03 -8.04 -4.85
N SER A 7 11.89 -7.15 -3.87
CA SER A 7 12.27 -7.42 -2.47
C SER A 7 11.42 -8.53 -1.85
N LEU A 8 10.10 -8.52 -2.11
CA LEU A 8 9.17 -9.56 -1.70
C LEU A 8 9.50 -10.91 -2.33
N PHE A 9 9.82 -10.92 -3.64
CA PHE A 9 10.24 -12.13 -4.33
C PHE A 9 11.52 -12.70 -3.71
N TRP A 10 12.51 -11.86 -3.44
CA TRP A 10 13.75 -12.28 -2.81
C TRP A 10 13.52 -12.87 -1.40
N ILE A 11 12.73 -12.19 -0.55
CA ILE A 11 12.34 -12.68 0.78
C ILE A 11 11.65 -14.05 0.67
N SER A 12 10.79 -14.23 -0.33
CA SER A 12 10.03 -15.47 -0.52
C SER A 12 10.88 -16.69 -0.85
N ASN A 13 12.05 -16.49 -1.47
CA ASN A 13 12.96 -17.57 -1.88
C ASN A 13 14.10 -17.76 -0.88
N ASN A 14 14.15 -16.97 0.19
CA ASN A 14 15.17 -17.08 1.23
C ASN A 14 14.61 -17.81 2.46
N SER A 15 15.10 -19.03 2.71
CA SER A 15 14.65 -19.90 3.80
C SER A 15 14.97 -19.34 5.19
N MET A 16 15.95 -18.45 5.32
CA MET A 16 16.26 -17.77 6.58
C MET A 16 15.20 -16.71 6.94
N LEU A 17 14.49 -16.18 5.94
CA LEU A 17 13.55 -15.07 6.10
C LEU A 17 12.09 -15.54 6.16
N ALA A 18 11.75 -16.64 5.48
CA ALA A 18 10.38 -17.11 5.35
C ALA A 18 10.25 -18.63 5.46
N THR A 19 9.25 -19.07 6.24
CA THR A 19 8.79 -20.48 6.21
C THR A 19 8.11 -20.80 4.87
N PRO A 20 7.97 -22.07 4.45
CA PRO A 20 7.31 -22.43 3.19
C PRO A 20 5.87 -21.91 3.05
N ARG A 21 5.14 -21.81 4.17
CA ARG A 21 3.79 -21.22 4.18
C ARG A 21 3.82 -19.71 3.97
N GLN A 22 4.75 -19.01 4.61
CA GLN A 22 4.93 -17.56 4.43
C GLN A 22 5.47 -17.22 3.04
N ALA A 23 6.39 -18.03 2.49
CA ALA A 23 6.93 -17.87 1.15
C ALA A 23 5.83 -17.77 0.09
N ARG A 24 4.77 -18.59 0.18
CA ARG A 24 3.61 -18.48 -0.73
C ARG A 24 2.89 -17.14 -0.62
N SER A 25 2.71 -16.61 0.59
CA SER A 25 2.12 -15.28 0.78
C SER A 25 3.02 -14.18 0.23
N TRP A 26 4.33 -14.26 0.45
CA TRP A 26 5.30 -13.30 -0.08
C TRP A 26 5.35 -13.31 -1.62
N LYS A 27 5.28 -14.49 -2.26
CA LYS A 27 5.19 -14.61 -3.72
C LYS A 27 3.92 -13.98 -4.27
N LEU A 28 2.77 -14.24 -3.63
CA LEU A 28 1.51 -13.64 -4.04
C LEU A 28 1.55 -12.11 -3.90
N LEU A 29 2.08 -11.60 -2.78
CA LEU A 29 2.23 -10.16 -2.57
C LEU A 29 3.20 -9.53 -3.57
N SER A 30 4.29 -10.22 -3.91
CA SER A 30 5.22 -9.81 -4.97
C SER A 30 4.51 -9.67 -6.32
N GLY A 31 3.68 -10.64 -6.70
CA GLY A 31 2.87 -10.59 -7.91
C GLY A 31 1.87 -9.42 -7.92
N ILE A 32 1.24 -9.14 -6.78
CA ILE A 32 0.33 -7.98 -6.63
C ILE A 32 1.10 -6.67 -6.82
N PHE A 33 2.24 -6.48 -6.15
CA PHE A 33 3.06 -5.27 -6.31
C PHE A 33 3.63 -5.12 -7.73
N LEU A 34 3.91 -6.24 -8.41
CA LEU A 34 4.30 -6.21 -9.81
C LEU A 34 3.15 -5.73 -10.69
N TYR A 35 1.94 -6.27 -10.50
CA TYR A 35 0.74 -5.79 -11.18
C TYR A 35 0.52 -4.29 -10.93
N LEU A 36 0.55 -3.85 -9.68
CA LEU A 36 0.38 -2.43 -9.32
C LEU A 36 1.46 -1.54 -9.97
N SER A 37 2.69 -2.05 -10.13
CA SER A 37 3.74 -1.31 -10.84
C SER A 37 3.45 -1.15 -12.33
N VAL A 38 2.80 -2.14 -12.95
CA VAL A 38 2.39 -2.06 -14.37
C VAL A 38 1.16 -1.18 -14.52
N ASP A 39 0.20 -1.32 -13.61
CA ASP A 39 -0.99 -0.48 -13.55
C ASP A 39 -0.62 1.00 -13.45
N GLU A 40 0.30 1.37 -12.57
CA GLU A 40 0.82 2.74 -12.45
C GLU A 40 1.45 3.28 -13.75
N LEU A 41 2.13 2.42 -14.51
CA LEU A 41 2.77 2.83 -15.76
C LEU A 41 1.79 2.97 -16.93
N MET A 42 0.68 2.24 -16.87
CA MET A 42 -0.26 2.10 -17.99
C MET A 42 -1.65 2.66 -17.68
N SER A 43 -1.87 3.16 -16.46
CA SER A 43 -3.16 3.57 -15.90
C SER A 43 -4.28 2.58 -16.22
N ILE A 44 -4.06 1.27 -15.99
CA ILE A 44 -5.02 0.24 -16.39
C ILE A 44 -6.35 0.41 -15.63
N HIS A 45 -6.30 0.82 -14.37
CA HIS A 45 -7.49 1.09 -13.57
C HIS A 45 -8.40 2.18 -14.17
N GLU A 46 -7.84 3.16 -14.91
CA GLU A 46 -8.65 4.19 -15.58
C GLU A 46 -9.60 3.59 -16.62
N ILE A 47 -9.20 2.49 -17.28
CA ILE A 47 -10.01 1.78 -18.28
C ILE A 47 -11.33 1.28 -17.66
N PHE A 48 -11.35 1.01 -16.35
CA PHE A 48 -12.53 0.53 -15.64
C PHE A 48 -13.48 1.66 -15.21
N ILE A 49 -13.07 2.93 -15.25
CA ILE A 49 -13.90 4.05 -14.81
C ILE A 49 -15.21 4.10 -15.61
N GLU A 50 -15.14 4.27 -16.93
CA GLU A 50 -16.33 4.47 -17.76
C GLU A 50 -17.28 3.26 -17.77
N PRO A 51 -16.81 2.01 -17.95
CA PRO A 51 -17.69 0.85 -17.94
C PRO A 51 -18.42 0.66 -16.60
N VAL A 52 -17.71 0.82 -15.48
CA VAL A 52 -18.31 0.65 -14.14
C VAL A 52 -19.25 1.82 -13.83
N ARG A 53 -18.85 3.04 -14.18
CA ARG A 53 -19.67 4.24 -13.97
C ARG A 53 -20.96 4.18 -14.78
N GLY A 54 -20.89 3.78 -16.05
CA GLY A 54 -22.06 3.63 -16.91
C GLY A 54 -22.99 2.51 -16.45
N ALA A 55 -22.45 1.39 -15.96
CA ALA A 55 -23.24 0.26 -15.48
C ALA A 55 -23.96 0.53 -14.15
N LEU A 56 -23.30 1.25 -13.22
CA LEU A 56 -23.82 1.51 -11.88
C LEU A 56 -24.45 2.91 -11.73
N ASN A 57 -24.32 3.76 -12.75
CA ASN A 57 -24.77 5.15 -12.78
C ASN A 57 -24.31 5.96 -11.55
N VAL A 58 -23.04 5.78 -11.17
CA VAL A 58 -22.43 6.39 -9.98
C VAL A 58 -21.82 7.76 -10.29
N SER A 59 -21.79 8.64 -9.29
CA SER A 59 -21.22 9.99 -9.38
C SER A 59 -20.71 10.46 -8.02
N GLY A 60 -20.25 11.71 -7.91
CA GLY A 60 -19.76 12.27 -6.65
C GLY A 60 -18.50 11.57 -6.18
N VAL A 61 -18.53 11.03 -4.95
CA VAL A 61 -17.40 10.34 -4.33
C VAL A 61 -16.96 9.10 -5.14
N PHE A 62 -17.85 8.50 -5.93
CA PHE A 62 -17.54 7.38 -6.83
C PHE A 62 -17.47 7.82 -8.30
N TYR A 63 -17.14 9.08 -8.57
CA TYR A 63 -16.93 9.59 -9.92
C TYR A 63 -15.84 8.77 -10.66
N TYR A 64 -14.77 8.41 -9.95
CA TYR A 64 -13.79 7.41 -10.38
C TYR A 64 -14.27 6.02 -9.96
N ALA A 65 -15.12 5.42 -10.80
CA ALA A 65 -15.87 4.23 -10.42
C ALA A 65 -15.03 2.95 -10.25
N TRP A 66 -13.76 2.94 -10.72
CA TRP A 66 -12.84 1.82 -10.51
C TRP A 66 -12.53 1.56 -9.03
N ILE A 67 -12.78 2.55 -8.16
CA ILE A 67 -12.73 2.41 -6.70
C ILE A 67 -13.61 1.25 -6.20
N ILE A 68 -14.76 1.00 -6.84
CA ILE A 68 -15.67 -0.07 -6.43
C ILE A 68 -15.04 -1.46 -6.58
N PRO A 69 -14.55 -1.88 -7.78
CA PRO A 69 -13.81 -3.13 -7.90
C PRO A 69 -12.52 -3.14 -7.07
N ALA A 70 -11.85 -2.00 -6.88
CA ALA A 70 -10.67 -1.91 -6.03
C ALA A 70 -10.98 -2.25 -4.57
N ILE A 71 -12.03 -1.67 -3.97
CA ILE A 71 -12.45 -1.96 -2.59
C ILE A 71 -12.80 -3.45 -2.42
N ALA A 72 -13.46 -4.06 -3.42
CA ALA A 72 -13.77 -5.48 -3.39
C ALA A 72 -12.50 -6.35 -3.39
N LEU A 73 -11.55 -6.05 -4.27
CA LEU A 73 -10.26 -6.75 -4.36
C LEU A 73 -9.40 -6.55 -3.10
N VAL A 74 -9.31 -5.33 -2.59
CA VAL A 74 -8.59 -5.00 -1.36
C VAL A 74 -9.19 -5.75 -0.16
N SER A 75 -10.53 -5.82 -0.07
CA SER A 75 -11.21 -6.58 0.99
C SER A 75 -10.88 -8.08 0.90
N LEU A 76 -10.89 -8.65 -0.31
CA LEU A 76 -10.51 -10.05 -0.54
C LEU A 76 -9.05 -10.31 -0.14
N PHE A 77 -8.13 -9.43 -0.55
CA PHE A 77 -6.73 -9.52 -0.18
C PHE A 77 -6.53 -9.37 1.32
N PHE A 78 -7.20 -8.41 1.96
CA PHE A 78 -7.14 -8.24 3.41
C PHE A 78 -7.53 -9.54 4.12
N LEU A 79 -8.66 -10.15 3.78
CA LEU A 79 -9.09 -11.44 4.36
C LEU A 79 -8.08 -12.56 4.09
N ARG A 80 -7.55 -12.64 2.87
CA ARG A 80 -6.57 -13.66 2.47
C ARG A 80 -5.23 -13.53 3.18
N PHE A 81 -4.78 -12.30 3.44
CA PHE A 81 -3.49 -11.98 4.06
C PHE A 81 -3.60 -11.72 5.55
N PHE A 82 -4.78 -11.58 6.13
CA PHE A 82 -4.98 -11.22 7.54
C PHE A 82 -4.21 -12.15 8.49
N ARG A 83 -4.37 -13.46 8.32
CA ARG A 83 -3.67 -14.48 9.13
C ARG A 83 -2.16 -14.43 8.93
N PHE A 84 -1.70 -14.09 7.74
CA PHE A 84 -0.29 -13.96 7.41
C PHE A 84 0.30 -12.68 8.04
N TRP A 85 -0.41 -11.56 7.95
CA TRP A 85 -0.05 -10.30 8.59
C TRP A 85 0.05 -10.43 10.12
N LEU A 86 -0.89 -11.15 10.76
CA LEU A 86 -0.82 -11.46 12.18
C LEU A 86 0.38 -12.33 12.58
N SER A 87 0.91 -13.13 11.65
CA SER A 87 2.09 -13.98 11.88
C SER A 87 3.43 -13.22 11.85
N LEU A 88 3.41 -11.95 11.44
CA LEU A 88 4.60 -11.10 11.43
C LEU A 88 4.93 -10.58 12.83
N LEU A 89 6.21 -10.28 13.07
CA LEU A 89 6.66 -9.65 14.32
C LEU A 89 6.00 -8.27 14.49
N THR A 90 5.62 -7.91 15.73
CA THR A 90 4.90 -6.66 16.06
C THR A 90 5.46 -5.40 15.37
N PRO A 91 6.78 -5.09 15.42
CA PRO A 91 7.30 -3.88 14.76
C PRO A 91 7.09 -3.88 13.25
N VAL A 92 7.28 -5.04 12.58
CA VAL A 92 7.06 -5.19 11.14
C VAL A 92 5.58 -5.09 10.82
N ARG A 93 4.73 -5.75 11.62
CA ARG A 93 3.26 -5.76 11.44
C ARG A 93 2.67 -4.35 11.47
N LEU A 94 3.12 -3.51 12.40
CA LEU A 94 2.67 -2.12 12.52
C LEU A 94 3.10 -1.28 11.31
N LEU A 95 4.35 -1.42 10.86
CA LEU A 95 4.82 -0.72 9.66
C LEU A 95 4.06 -1.15 8.40
N PHE A 96 3.73 -2.43 8.25
CA PHE A 96 2.88 -2.92 7.16
C PHE A 96 1.47 -2.31 7.22
N GLY A 97 0.89 -2.21 8.43
CA GLY A 97 -0.42 -1.59 8.62
C GLY A 97 -0.42 -0.10 8.27
N LEU A 98 0.60 0.64 8.72
CA LEU A 98 0.79 2.05 8.39
C LEU A 98 1.00 2.27 6.89
N ALA A 99 1.85 1.44 6.26
CA ALA A 99 2.09 1.50 4.83
C ALA A 99 0.79 1.26 4.03
N ALA A 100 0.00 0.27 4.42
CA ALA A 100 -1.29 -0.01 3.79
C ALA A 100 -2.28 1.15 3.99
N ALA A 101 -2.33 1.74 5.19
CA ALA A 101 -3.21 2.89 5.46
C ALA A 101 -2.83 4.12 4.63
N LEU A 102 -1.54 4.41 4.49
CA LEU A 102 -1.05 5.51 3.66
C LEU A 102 -1.29 5.26 2.17
N PHE A 103 -0.95 4.07 1.68
CA PHE A 103 -1.07 3.74 0.27
C PHE A 103 -2.54 3.64 -0.19
N LEU A 104 -3.37 2.90 0.55
CA LEU A 104 -4.80 2.76 0.23
C LEU A 104 -5.58 4.04 0.54
N GLY A 105 -5.18 4.79 1.56
CA GLY A 105 -5.75 6.10 1.87
C GLY A 105 -5.38 7.17 0.84
N GLY A 106 -4.19 7.09 0.25
CA GLY A 106 -3.77 7.83 -0.93
C GLY A 106 -4.66 7.46 -2.11
N SER A 107 -4.39 6.31 -2.75
CA SER A 107 -5.14 5.81 -3.92
C SER A 107 -6.66 5.93 -3.78
N ILE A 108 -7.29 5.14 -2.90
CA ILE A 108 -8.75 5.08 -2.82
C ILE A 108 -9.31 6.34 -2.15
N GLY A 109 -8.70 6.78 -1.05
CA GLY A 109 -9.25 7.89 -0.27
C GLY A 109 -9.14 9.24 -0.98
N MET A 110 -7.99 9.57 -1.56
CA MET A 110 -7.82 10.84 -2.27
C MET A 110 -8.52 10.85 -3.61
N GLU A 111 -8.65 9.73 -4.30
CA GLU A 111 -9.50 9.68 -5.48
C GLU A 111 -10.98 9.88 -5.15
N MET A 112 -11.47 9.36 -4.02
CA MET A 112 -12.83 9.64 -3.55
C MET A 112 -13.03 11.15 -3.32
N VAL A 113 -12.03 11.82 -2.75
CA VAL A 113 -12.03 13.28 -2.53
C VAL A 113 -11.97 14.04 -3.87
N GLY A 114 -11.06 13.65 -4.76
CA GLY A 114 -10.89 14.25 -6.09
C GLY A 114 -12.12 14.05 -6.97
N GLY A 115 -12.71 12.85 -6.95
CA GLY A 115 -13.94 12.53 -7.67
C GLY A 115 -15.12 13.36 -7.18
N TYR A 116 -15.27 13.52 -5.85
CA TYR A 116 -16.27 14.43 -5.30
C TYR A 116 -16.03 15.87 -5.74
N TYR A 117 -14.79 16.35 -5.71
CA TYR A 117 -14.44 17.70 -6.15
C TYR A 117 -14.81 17.94 -7.62
N VAL A 118 -14.41 17.04 -8.53
CA VAL A 118 -14.72 17.13 -9.97
C VAL A 118 -16.22 17.03 -10.26
N SER A 119 -16.99 16.39 -9.38
CA SER A 119 -18.44 16.31 -9.55
C SER A 119 -19.17 17.65 -9.31
N ILE A 120 -18.57 18.56 -8.54
CA ILE A 120 -19.17 19.85 -8.16
C ILE A 120 -18.44 21.06 -8.76
N ALA A 121 -17.20 20.88 -9.21
CA ALA A 121 -16.35 21.93 -9.75
C ALA A 121 -15.57 21.42 -10.97
N GLN A 122 -15.20 22.35 -11.86
CA GLN A 122 -14.30 22.01 -12.97
C GLN A 122 -12.88 21.78 -12.44
N PRO A 123 -12.09 20.87 -13.03
CA PRO A 123 -10.71 20.63 -12.61
C PRO A 123 -9.86 21.91 -12.71
N ASP A 124 -9.34 22.38 -11.58
CA ASP A 124 -8.53 23.58 -11.46
C ASP A 124 -7.20 23.28 -10.72
N TRP A 125 -6.57 24.31 -10.16
CA TRP A 125 -5.33 24.13 -9.38
C TRP A 125 -5.56 23.39 -8.05
N ILE A 126 -6.77 23.46 -7.46
CA ILE A 126 -7.13 22.73 -6.25
C ILE A 126 -7.19 21.24 -6.56
N TYR A 127 -7.80 20.86 -7.69
CA TYR A 127 -7.78 19.46 -8.15
C TYR A 127 -6.35 18.92 -8.29
N ARG A 128 -5.44 19.70 -8.89
CA ARG A 128 -4.02 19.30 -9.00
C ARG A 128 -3.34 19.15 -7.66
N LEU A 129 -3.68 19.99 -6.67
CA LEU A 129 -3.15 19.87 -5.32
C LEU A 129 -3.65 18.59 -4.62
N ILE A 130 -4.92 18.22 -4.81
CA ILE A 130 -5.48 16.96 -4.33
C ILE A 130 -4.73 15.78 -4.93
N HIS A 131 -4.53 15.79 -6.26
CA HIS A 131 -3.79 14.76 -6.97
C HIS A 131 -2.33 14.64 -6.51
N HIS A 132 -1.63 15.76 -6.28
CA HIS A 132 -0.28 15.69 -5.70
C HIS A 132 -0.28 15.17 -4.26
N GLY A 133 -1.35 15.42 -3.50
CA GLY A 133 -1.53 14.85 -2.17
C GLY A 133 -1.72 13.33 -2.23
N GLU A 134 -2.46 12.83 -3.21
CA GLU A 134 -2.61 11.41 -3.51
C GLU A 134 -1.25 10.76 -3.80
N GLU A 135 -0.53 11.26 -4.81
CA GLU A 135 0.80 10.77 -5.19
C GLU A 135 1.76 10.76 -3.99
N PHE A 136 1.74 11.83 -3.18
CA PHE A 136 2.58 11.93 -1.99
C PHE A 136 2.27 10.84 -0.97
N LEU A 137 0.99 10.59 -0.67
CA LEU A 137 0.56 9.57 0.28
C LEU A 137 0.93 8.17 -0.20
N GLU A 138 0.81 7.91 -1.50
CA GLU A 138 1.23 6.63 -2.08
C GLU A 138 2.73 6.41 -1.98
N MET A 139 3.54 7.41 -2.35
CA MET A 139 5.00 7.32 -2.24
C MET A 139 5.45 7.19 -0.78
N ALA A 140 4.79 7.87 0.15
CA ALA A 140 5.02 7.71 1.59
C ALA A 140 4.67 6.28 2.03
N GLY A 141 3.54 5.73 1.59
CA GLY A 141 3.13 4.35 1.87
C GLY A 141 4.15 3.32 1.38
N ILE A 142 4.63 3.46 0.14
CA ILE A 142 5.68 2.59 -0.43
C ILE A 142 7.00 2.70 0.36
N SER A 143 7.37 3.92 0.77
CA SER A 143 8.59 4.16 1.54
C SER A 143 8.55 3.51 2.93
N VAL A 144 7.40 3.61 3.61
CA VAL A 144 7.16 2.91 4.88
C VAL A 144 7.16 1.40 4.67
N PHE A 145 6.57 0.90 3.58
CA PHE A 145 6.55 -0.51 3.25
C PHE A 145 7.97 -1.07 3.06
N LEU A 146 8.81 -0.39 2.29
CA LEU A 146 10.21 -0.79 2.08
C LEU A 146 10.98 -0.79 3.41
N SER A 147 10.78 0.22 4.25
CA SER A 147 11.35 0.27 5.60
C SER A 147 10.94 -0.95 6.44
N ALA A 148 9.69 -1.40 6.31
CA ALA A 148 9.19 -2.59 6.97
C ALA A 148 9.88 -3.88 6.48
N LEU A 149 10.14 -3.99 5.17
CA LEU A 149 10.88 -5.12 4.59
C LEU A 149 12.33 -5.16 5.08
N VAL A 150 13.01 -4.00 5.11
CA VAL A 150 14.37 -3.92 5.66
C VAL A 150 14.38 -4.31 7.13
N GLN A 151 13.44 -3.78 7.92
CA GLN A 151 13.30 -4.13 9.33
C GLN A 151 13.08 -5.64 9.53
N LEU A 152 12.26 -6.28 8.69
CA LEU A 152 12.05 -7.72 8.72
C LEU A 152 13.36 -8.48 8.49
N VAL A 153 14.15 -8.07 7.49
CA VAL A 153 15.43 -8.69 7.16
C VAL A 153 16.40 -8.56 8.34
N CYS A 154 16.60 -7.35 8.88
CA CYS A 154 17.51 -7.13 10.01
C CYS A 154 17.15 -8.00 11.22
N ILE A 155 15.87 -8.07 11.59
CA ILE A 155 15.41 -8.90 12.71
C ILE A 155 15.71 -10.39 12.46
N LYS A 156 15.51 -10.87 11.22
CA LYS A 156 15.71 -12.28 10.87
C LYS A 156 17.18 -12.67 10.73
N THR A 157 18.06 -11.75 10.35
CA THR A 157 19.51 -12.00 10.20
C THR A 157 20.30 -11.72 11.47
N GLY A 158 19.67 -11.23 12.54
CA GLY A 158 20.36 -10.88 13.78
C GLY A 158 21.21 -9.62 13.69
N GLN A 159 21.05 -8.82 12.63
CA GLN A 159 21.66 -7.50 12.55
C GLN A 159 20.87 -6.53 13.43
N SER A 160 21.55 -5.57 14.08
CA SER A 160 20.87 -4.56 14.88
C SER A 160 19.82 -3.86 14.03
N SER A 161 18.55 -4.00 14.42
CA SER A 161 17.41 -3.40 13.74
C SER A 161 17.63 -1.91 13.52
N ILE A 162 17.07 -1.36 12.44
CA ILE A 162 16.95 0.09 12.28
C ILE A 162 16.00 0.56 13.40
N GLN A 163 16.55 0.91 14.55
CA GLN A 163 15.80 1.67 15.53
C GLN A 163 15.58 3.04 14.87
N PRO A 164 14.33 3.47 14.62
CA PRO A 164 14.12 4.89 14.36
C PRO A 164 14.74 5.62 15.56
N ALA A 165 15.61 6.58 15.29
CA ALA A 165 16.28 7.39 16.30
C ALA A 165 15.29 8.35 16.98
N ILE A 166 14.16 7.81 17.46
CA ILE A 166 13.26 8.42 18.44
C ILE A 166 13.59 7.75 19.77
N ALA A 167 14.86 7.82 20.15
CA ALA A 167 15.23 7.73 21.54
C ALA A 167 14.86 9.08 22.15
N PHE A 168 13.59 9.23 22.58
CA PHE A 168 13.28 10.23 23.58
C PHE A 168 14.13 9.85 24.79
N GLY A 169 15.17 10.64 25.02
CA GLY A 169 16.05 10.49 26.15
C GLY A 169 15.26 10.60 27.43
N ILE A 170 15.03 9.46 28.08
CA ILE A 170 14.92 9.42 29.53
C ILE A 170 16.26 8.87 30.02
N LYS A 171 17.25 9.77 30.01
CA LYS A 171 18.46 9.63 30.81
C LYS A 171 18.11 10.16 32.21
N GLY A 172 18.10 9.25 33.18
CA GLY A 172 18.45 9.53 34.58
C GLY A 172 17.39 10.14 35.50
N ALA A 173 17.08 9.41 36.57
CA ALA A 173 17.21 9.92 37.94
C ALA A 173 17.26 8.69 38.87
N ASP A 174 18.48 8.19 39.09
CA ASP A 174 18.84 7.48 40.33
C ASP A 174 19.25 8.54 41.36
#